data_AF-A0A969STX4-F1
#
_entry.id   AF-A0A969STX4-F1
#
_cell.length_a   1.000
_cell.length_b   1.000
_cell.length_c   1.000
_cell.angle_alpha   90.00
_cell.angle_beta   90.00
_cell.angle_gamma   90.00
#
_symmetry.space_group_name_H-M   'P 1'
#
loop_
_entity.id
_entity.type
_entity.pdbx_description
1 polymer ?
#
loop_
_entity_poly.entity_id
_entity_poly.type
_entity_poly.pdbx_seq_one_letter_code
_entity_poly.pdbx_strand_id
1 'polypeptide(L)'
;MQRCGRGQSAGFFGTVVSGGEQTDSGISDYTDLLSLTCAVFQETGKFYSKRSKLYEEGLELLLVQWDKSREVERNEVYRDLSVERKLELLSYVAVKKFEQEQYVLFEQEELEGYIGEFLGIERRESQGVLRAIASVHGLLIERSYKVWSFSHLTFQEYLVAKWLMENQQWQGLIDDIGNQKFHQVFLLLASILSASDSEFFFKLIQNYLNKLVRNNKRIQGFLTWAKNKADSIKDNRYKKSAIRAFYVYFAQINLSCIQELLHPEKKNLAYTIDSNFRRDVAISYKEYTKDGQFLFSFSNDIAIDVAFSLLFDDDIALPFAIKQMQSIFELELAPQFKLELQFLIHLLPNKINDWNQKEWKNWLNKMRHSMINNCDIGQEIKFTNSQKKILNKYYNGNFLLVNCLYASSYSLEISQQIENALLLPIAEIEKRKRKSIE
;
A
#
# COMPACT_ATOMS: atom_id res chain seq x y z
N MET A 1 -30.85 -6.79 -29.48
CA MET A 1 -29.92 -6.57 -30.61
C MET A 1 -28.50 -6.75 -30.10
N GLN A 2 -27.82 -7.77 -30.62
CA GLN A 2 -26.46 -8.16 -30.28
C GLN A 2 -25.41 -7.34 -31.04
N ARG A 3 -24.19 -7.31 -30.49
CA ARG A 3 -22.90 -6.90 -31.09
C ARG A 3 -22.53 -5.40 -31.05
N CYS A 4 -22.26 -4.90 -29.85
CA CYS A 4 -21.19 -3.92 -29.61
C CYS A 4 -20.80 -4.00 -28.12
N GLY A 5 -19.52 -4.21 -27.77
CA GLY A 5 -19.05 -4.11 -26.37
C GLY A 5 -18.20 -5.25 -25.80
N ARG A 6 -17.90 -6.33 -26.55
CA ARG A 6 -17.04 -7.43 -26.03
C ARG A 6 -15.57 -7.04 -25.82
N GLY A 7 -15.09 -5.95 -26.44
CA GLY A 7 -13.71 -5.47 -26.26
C GLY A 7 -13.50 -4.58 -25.02
N GLN A 8 -14.49 -3.74 -24.67
CA GLN A 8 -14.37 -2.82 -23.53
C GLN A 8 -14.66 -3.49 -22.18
N SER A 9 -15.61 -4.43 -22.15
CA SER A 9 -15.97 -5.17 -20.92
C SER A 9 -14.81 -6.05 -20.42
N ALA A 10 -14.16 -6.83 -21.28
CA ALA A 10 -13.05 -7.70 -20.88
C ALA A 10 -11.82 -6.92 -20.40
N GLY A 11 -11.51 -5.79 -21.05
CA GLY A 11 -10.43 -4.88 -20.62
C GLY A 11 -10.74 -4.18 -19.29
N PHE A 12 -11.99 -3.74 -19.09
CA PHE A 12 -12.41 -3.04 -17.88
C PHE A 12 -12.43 -3.94 -16.64
N PHE A 13 -12.93 -5.18 -16.75
CA PHE A 13 -12.83 -6.15 -15.67
C PHE A 13 -11.36 -6.46 -15.34
N GLY A 14 -10.47 -6.52 -16.35
CA GLY A 14 -9.03 -6.65 -16.13
C GLY A 14 -8.43 -5.47 -15.35
N THR A 15 -8.82 -4.23 -15.64
CA THR A 15 -8.29 -3.02 -14.98
C THR A 15 -8.88 -2.77 -13.59
N VAL A 16 -10.15 -3.10 -13.36
CA VAL A 16 -10.80 -3.01 -12.04
C VAL A 16 -10.32 -4.12 -11.10
N VAL A 17 -10.03 -5.31 -11.63
CA VAL A 17 -9.52 -6.47 -10.86
C VAL A 17 -8.00 -6.36 -10.64
N SER A 18 -7.22 -5.80 -11.57
CA SER A 18 -5.77 -5.66 -11.39
C SER A 18 -5.33 -4.56 -10.42
N GLY A 19 -6.24 -3.65 -10.04
CA GLY A 19 -6.01 -2.61 -9.02
C GLY A 19 -6.59 -2.93 -7.63
N GLY A 20 -7.14 -4.13 -7.42
CA GLY A 20 -7.89 -4.49 -6.22
C GLY A 20 -7.49 -5.84 -5.62
N GLU A 21 -6.52 -5.76 -4.73
CA GLU A 21 -6.21 -6.62 -3.59
C GLU A 21 -7.23 -7.71 -3.20
N GLN A 22 -6.79 -8.98 -3.14
CA GLN A 22 -7.46 -10.01 -2.36
C GLN A 22 -6.99 -9.94 -0.89
N THR A 23 -7.92 -9.65 0.01
CA THR A 23 -7.89 -9.99 1.44
C THR A 23 -9.08 -10.91 1.71
N ASP A 24 -9.02 -11.76 2.74
CA ASP A 24 -10.12 -12.68 3.10
C ASP A 24 -11.42 -11.96 3.53
N SER A 25 -11.42 -10.62 3.62
CA SER A 25 -12.62 -9.77 3.73
C SER A 25 -13.28 -9.44 2.38
N GLY A 26 -12.62 -9.72 1.25
CA GLY A 26 -12.91 -9.14 -0.05
C GLY A 26 -14.18 -9.64 -0.74
N ILE A 27 -14.69 -10.83 -0.39
CA ILE A 27 -15.86 -11.41 -1.07
C ILE A 27 -17.12 -10.52 -0.87
N SER A 28 -17.21 -9.81 0.26
CA SER A 28 -18.29 -8.84 0.50
C SER A 28 -18.10 -7.57 -0.36
N ASP A 29 -16.90 -7.00 -0.38
CA ASP A 29 -16.59 -5.76 -1.09
C ASP A 29 -16.74 -5.89 -2.62
N TYR A 30 -16.41 -7.05 -3.20
CA TYR A 30 -16.55 -7.27 -4.65
C TYR A 30 -18.01 -7.36 -5.11
N THR A 31 -18.90 -7.84 -4.24
CA THR A 31 -20.34 -7.94 -4.56
C THR A 31 -20.96 -6.55 -4.62
N ASP A 32 -20.53 -5.66 -3.72
CA ASP A 32 -21.07 -4.31 -3.57
C ASP A 32 -20.52 -3.32 -4.63
N LEU A 33 -19.22 -3.42 -4.96
CA LEU A 33 -18.62 -2.59 -6.01
C LEU A 33 -19.18 -2.92 -7.39
N LEU A 34 -19.43 -4.21 -7.64
CA LEU A 34 -20.01 -4.67 -8.89
C LEU A 34 -21.45 -4.17 -9.04
N SER A 35 -22.27 -4.26 -7.98
CA SER A 35 -23.63 -3.71 -8.01
C SER A 35 -23.64 -2.21 -8.24
N LEU A 36 -22.75 -1.45 -7.57
CA LEU A 36 -22.62 -0.01 -7.79
C LEU A 36 -22.18 0.31 -9.22
N THR A 37 -21.20 -0.43 -9.74
CA THR A 37 -20.72 -0.28 -11.12
C THR A 37 -21.82 -0.55 -12.13
N CYS A 38 -22.62 -1.61 -11.92
CA CYS A 38 -23.75 -1.94 -12.77
C CYS A 38 -24.83 -0.85 -12.73
N ALA A 39 -25.18 -0.36 -11.54
CA ALA A 39 -26.17 0.71 -11.38
C ALA A 39 -25.72 2.00 -12.08
N VAL A 40 -24.46 2.41 -11.85
CA VAL A 40 -23.88 3.59 -12.52
C VAL A 40 -23.83 3.41 -14.03
N PHE A 41 -23.45 2.22 -14.52
CA PHE A 41 -23.43 1.94 -15.97
C PHE A 41 -24.82 1.96 -16.59
N GLN A 42 -25.84 1.42 -15.91
CA GLN A 42 -27.22 1.39 -16.41
C GLN A 42 -27.77 2.80 -16.65
N GLU A 43 -27.39 3.75 -15.79
CA GLU A 43 -27.87 5.14 -15.87
C GLU A 43 -27.01 6.02 -16.78
N THR A 44 -25.68 5.88 -16.69
CA THR A 44 -24.74 6.78 -17.40
C THR A 44 -24.26 6.23 -18.75
N GLY A 45 -24.42 4.92 -18.99
CA GLY A 45 -23.83 4.20 -20.11
C GLY A 45 -22.30 4.13 -20.08
N LYS A 46 -21.66 4.51 -18.96
CA LYS A 46 -20.20 4.63 -18.84
C LYS A 46 -19.65 3.74 -17.74
N PHE A 47 -18.45 3.24 -17.99
CA PHE A 47 -17.62 2.59 -16.99
C PHE A 47 -16.52 3.55 -16.54
N TYR A 48 -16.38 3.74 -15.22
CA TYR A 48 -15.40 4.64 -14.65
C TYR A 48 -14.16 3.87 -14.18
N SER A 49 -13.00 4.17 -14.76
CA SER A 49 -11.73 3.53 -14.39
C SER A 49 -11.23 3.97 -13.01
N LYS A 50 -11.60 5.17 -12.57
CA LYS A 50 -11.31 5.68 -11.22
C LYS A 50 -12.42 5.30 -10.25
N ARG A 51 -12.04 4.69 -9.12
CA ARG A 51 -12.96 4.39 -8.02
C ARG A 51 -13.62 5.64 -7.44
N SER A 52 -12.88 6.73 -7.27
CA SER A 52 -13.45 8.00 -6.81
C SER A 52 -14.55 8.53 -7.71
N LYS A 53 -14.36 8.43 -9.04
CA LYS A 53 -15.38 8.86 -10.00
C LYS A 53 -16.60 7.94 -9.97
N LEU A 54 -16.39 6.62 -9.82
CA LEU A 54 -17.48 5.68 -9.61
C LEU A 54 -18.29 6.01 -8.35
N TYR A 55 -17.63 6.35 -7.25
CA TYR A 55 -18.29 6.70 -5.99
C TYR A 55 -19.01 8.03 -6.06
N GLU A 56 -18.41 9.04 -6.71
CA GLU A 56 -19.04 10.33 -6.98
C GLU A 56 -20.35 10.15 -7.75
N GLU A 57 -20.29 9.47 -8.89
CA GLU A 57 -21.44 9.26 -9.77
C GLU A 57 -22.48 8.35 -9.10
N GLY A 58 -22.04 7.35 -8.35
CA GLY A 58 -22.91 6.51 -7.54
C GLY A 58 -23.70 7.29 -6.49
N LEU A 59 -23.03 8.19 -5.75
CA LEU A 59 -23.67 9.06 -4.77
C LEU A 59 -24.62 10.05 -5.43
N GLU A 60 -24.20 10.70 -6.51
CA GLU A 60 -25.04 11.64 -7.25
C GLU A 60 -26.30 10.95 -7.81
N LEU A 61 -26.17 9.75 -8.36
CA LEU A 61 -27.33 8.99 -8.84
C LEU A 61 -28.30 8.66 -7.71
N LEU A 62 -27.80 8.21 -6.55
CA LEU A 62 -28.65 7.93 -5.38
C LEU A 62 -29.38 9.18 -4.86
N LEU A 63 -28.77 10.36 -5.00
CA LEU A 63 -29.38 11.63 -4.60
C LEU A 63 -30.35 12.18 -5.66
N VAL A 64 -30.03 12.05 -6.96
CA VAL A 64 -30.80 12.63 -8.09
C VAL A 64 -31.97 11.75 -8.53
N GLN A 65 -31.80 10.42 -8.61
CA GLN A 65 -32.90 9.51 -8.95
C GLN A 65 -34.05 9.65 -7.95
N TRP A 66 -33.73 10.02 -6.72
CA TRP A 66 -34.72 10.30 -5.71
C TRP A 66 -35.51 11.59 -5.92
N ASP A 67 -34.86 12.71 -6.30
CA ASP A 67 -35.59 13.97 -6.58
C ASP A 67 -36.66 13.79 -7.68
N LYS A 68 -36.52 12.73 -8.51
CA LYS A 68 -37.44 12.33 -9.57
C LYS A 68 -38.53 11.35 -9.13
N SER A 69 -38.31 10.48 -8.14
CA SER A 69 -39.25 9.42 -7.72
C SER A 69 -40.36 9.89 -6.75
N ARG A 70 -40.79 11.14 -6.92
CA ARG A 70 -41.77 11.87 -6.11
C ARG A 70 -43.08 11.07 -5.93
N GLU A 71 -43.35 10.59 -4.70
CA GLU A 71 -44.73 10.40 -4.18
C GLU A 71 -44.84 9.99 -2.70
N VAL A 72 -43.74 9.75 -1.95
CA VAL A 72 -43.81 9.37 -0.53
C VAL A 72 -43.25 10.47 0.40
N GLU A 73 -44.18 11.09 1.13
CA GLU A 73 -44.09 12.06 2.23
C GLU A 73 -42.97 11.73 3.28
N ARG A 74 -42.22 12.67 3.93
CA ARG A 74 -42.65 13.30 5.21
C ARG A 74 -41.75 14.38 5.89
N ASN A 75 -40.60 14.80 5.36
CA ASN A 75 -39.79 15.87 6.00
C ASN A 75 -39.46 17.01 5.00
N GLU A 76 -40.03 18.19 5.24
CA GLU A 76 -39.87 19.38 4.39
C GLU A 76 -38.43 19.89 4.40
N VAL A 77 -37.80 19.93 5.58
CA VAL A 77 -36.43 20.44 5.78
C VAL A 77 -35.41 19.71 4.91
N TYR A 78 -35.43 18.38 4.89
CA TYR A 78 -34.49 17.60 4.08
C TYR A 78 -34.82 17.63 2.57
N ARG A 79 -36.11 17.74 2.23
CA ARG A 79 -36.57 17.81 0.83
C ARG A 79 -36.09 19.08 0.13
N ASP A 80 -36.08 20.19 0.86
CA ASP A 80 -35.72 21.51 0.32
C ASP A 80 -34.20 21.71 0.18
N LEU A 81 -33.39 20.75 0.67
CA LEU A 81 -31.94 20.78 0.48
C LEU A 81 -31.58 20.47 -0.98
N SER A 82 -30.67 21.28 -1.54
CA SER A 82 -30.03 20.94 -2.80
C SER A 82 -29.18 19.68 -2.68
N VAL A 83 -28.87 19.03 -3.81
CA VAL A 83 -28.01 17.84 -3.84
C VAL A 83 -26.64 18.13 -3.21
N GLU A 84 -26.10 19.32 -3.46
CA GLU A 84 -24.83 19.79 -2.89
C GLU A 84 -24.94 19.88 -1.36
N ARG A 85 -26.00 20.50 -0.84
CA ARG A 85 -26.18 20.63 0.62
C ARG A 85 -26.40 19.28 1.31
N LYS A 86 -27.06 18.33 0.64
CA LYS A 86 -27.18 16.94 1.12
C LYS A 86 -25.81 16.25 1.18
N LEU A 87 -24.96 16.44 0.16
CA LEU A 87 -23.59 15.92 0.14
C LEU A 87 -22.72 16.54 1.24
N GLU A 88 -22.83 17.84 1.48
CA GLU A 88 -22.12 18.50 2.58
C GLU A 88 -22.54 17.93 3.94
N LEU A 89 -23.85 17.73 4.17
CA LEU A 89 -24.36 17.11 5.40
C LEU A 89 -23.80 15.71 5.60
N LEU A 90 -23.85 14.86 4.57
CA LEU A 90 -23.33 13.49 4.66
C LEU A 90 -21.81 13.47 4.86
N SER A 91 -21.09 14.41 4.24
CA SER A 91 -19.64 14.57 4.41
C SER A 91 -19.28 15.01 5.83
N TYR A 92 -20.02 15.96 6.38
CA TYR A 92 -19.87 16.40 7.76
C TYR A 92 -20.09 15.25 8.76
N VAL A 93 -21.19 14.50 8.61
CA VAL A 93 -21.49 13.32 9.43
C VAL A 93 -20.40 12.26 9.31
N ALA A 94 -19.93 11.98 8.08
CA ALA A 94 -18.88 11.02 7.83
C ALA A 94 -17.60 11.39 8.57
N VAL A 95 -17.12 12.63 8.46
CA VAL A 95 -15.88 13.11 9.12
C VAL A 95 -15.97 13.08 10.63
N LYS A 96 -17.05 13.62 11.23
CA LYS A 96 -17.23 13.62 12.70
C LYS A 96 -17.12 12.22 13.29
N LYS A 97 -17.70 11.23 12.60
CA LYS A 97 -17.60 9.83 13.04
C LYS A 97 -16.24 9.21 12.73
N PHE A 98 -15.67 9.56 11.59
CA PHE A 98 -14.36 9.09 11.17
C PHE A 98 -13.20 9.65 12.00
N GLU A 99 -13.42 10.57 12.93
CA GLU A 99 -12.41 10.96 13.93
C GLU A 99 -12.37 10.01 15.15
N GLN A 100 -13.43 9.23 15.38
CA GLN A 100 -13.57 8.37 16.56
C GLN A 100 -12.96 6.98 16.37
N GLU A 101 -12.65 6.26 17.46
CA GLU A 101 -12.18 4.88 17.39
C GLU A 101 -13.23 3.94 16.76
N GLN A 102 -14.50 4.06 17.18
CA GLN A 102 -15.62 3.38 16.53
C GLN A 102 -16.16 4.25 15.39
N TYR A 103 -15.63 4.07 14.19
CA TYR A 103 -15.94 4.92 13.04
C TYR A 103 -17.01 4.36 12.11
N VAL A 104 -17.41 3.09 12.27
CA VAL A 104 -18.37 2.43 11.37
C VAL A 104 -19.81 2.57 11.87
N LEU A 105 -20.01 2.45 13.18
CA LEU A 105 -21.33 2.40 13.81
C LEU A 105 -21.62 3.67 14.60
N PHE A 106 -22.76 4.28 14.32
CA PHE A 106 -23.29 5.46 14.98
C PHE A 106 -24.36 5.05 15.99
N GLU A 107 -24.36 5.68 17.16
CA GLU A 107 -25.56 5.69 17.98
C GLU A 107 -26.57 6.68 17.37
N GLN A 108 -27.86 6.36 17.42
CA GLN A 108 -28.88 7.23 16.82
C GLN A 108 -28.85 8.65 17.39
N GLU A 109 -28.63 8.78 18.71
CA GLU A 109 -28.62 10.07 19.39
C GLU A 109 -27.43 10.96 18.96
N GLU A 110 -26.28 10.33 18.75
CA GLU A 110 -25.08 10.96 18.22
C GLU A 110 -25.30 11.45 16.78
N LEU A 111 -25.86 10.59 15.92
CA LEU A 111 -26.14 10.90 14.53
C LEU A 111 -27.19 12.01 14.37
N GLU A 112 -28.27 11.96 15.16
CA GLU A 112 -29.26 13.03 15.27
C GLU A 112 -28.63 14.35 15.74
N GLY A 113 -27.64 14.26 16.64
CA GLY A 113 -26.85 15.40 17.10
C GLY A 113 -26.05 16.05 15.98
N TYR A 114 -25.32 15.26 15.18
CA TYR A 114 -24.55 15.78 14.04
C TYR A 114 -25.44 16.41 12.97
N ILE A 115 -26.58 15.79 12.67
CA ILE A 115 -27.55 16.35 11.71
C ILE A 115 -28.11 17.68 12.24
N GLY A 116 -28.49 17.72 13.52
CA GLY A 116 -28.99 18.92 14.18
C GLY A 116 -27.96 20.06 14.17
N GLU A 117 -26.70 19.75 14.52
CA GLU A 117 -25.59 20.72 14.52
C GLU A 117 -25.36 21.32 13.13
N PHE A 118 -25.33 20.50 12.09
CA PHE A 118 -25.04 20.96 10.73
C PHE A 118 -26.18 21.80 10.10
N LEU A 119 -27.43 21.42 10.36
CA LEU A 119 -28.61 22.10 9.81
C LEU A 119 -29.11 23.24 10.69
N GLY A 120 -28.65 23.33 11.95
CA GLY A 120 -29.13 24.32 12.91
C GLY A 120 -30.58 24.07 13.35
N ILE A 121 -30.98 22.80 13.44
CA ILE A 121 -32.37 22.38 13.72
C ILE A 121 -32.48 21.65 15.07
N GLU A 122 -33.70 21.56 15.60
CA GLU A 122 -33.94 20.85 16.86
C GLU A 122 -33.87 19.34 16.69
N ARG A 123 -33.63 18.62 17.79
CA ARG A 123 -33.47 17.15 17.81
C ARG A 123 -34.65 16.38 17.22
N ARG A 124 -35.87 16.90 17.39
CA ARG A 124 -37.08 16.26 16.82
C ARG A 124 -37.08 16.32 15.29
N GLU A 125 -36.61 17.44 14.74
CA GLU A 125 -36.49 17.64 13.30
C GLU A 125 -35.34 16.81 12.75
N SER A 126 -34.19 16.74 13.45
CA SER A 126 -33.05 15.93 13.04
C SER A 126 -33.36 14.43 13.00
N GLN A 127 -34.20 13.91 13.90
CA GLN A 127 -34.74 12.55 13.81
C GLN A 127 -35.58 12.34 12.54
N GLY A 128 -36.40 13.32 12.16
CA GLY A 128 -37.16 13.30 10.91
C GLY A 128 -36.24 13.27 9.69
N VAL A 129 -35.17 14.06 9.70
CA VAL A 129 -34.14 14.07 8.66
C VAL A 129 -33.41 12.73 8.59
N LEU A 130 -32.98 12.15 9.71
CA LEU A 130 -32.31 10.84 9.73
C LEU A 130 -33.19 9.75 9.12
N ARG A 131 -34.48 9.71 9.49
CA ARG A 131 -35.42 8.75 8.91
C ARG A 131 -35.61 8.98 7.42
N ALA A 132 -35.67 10.24 6.98
CA ALA A 132 -35.66 10.56 5.56
C ALA A 132 -34.37 10.07 4.89
N ILE A 133 -33.20 10.20 5.52
CA ILE A 133 -31.95 9.67 4.99
C ILE A 133 -31.98 8.14 4.85
N ALA A 134 -32.51 7.46 5.85
CA ALA A 134 -32.60 6.01 5.87
C ALA A 134 -33.54 5.43 4.82
N SER A 135 -34.77 5.95 4.77
CA SER A 135 -35.85 5.37 3.97
C SER A 135 -35.69 5.62 2.48
N VAL A 136 -34.90 6.62 2.10
CA VAL A 136 -34.87 7.15 0.74
C VAL A 136 -33.66 6.65 -0.05
N HIS A 137 -32.47 6.92 0.45
CA HIS A 137 -31.22 6.74 -0.30
C HIS A 137 -30.62 5.36 -0.04
N GLY A 138 -31.02 4.74 1.08
CA GLY A 138 -30.32 3.62 1.67
C GLY A 138 -28.87 3.92 2.05
N LEU A 139 -28.43 5.20 2.04
CA LEU A 139 -27.05 5.60 2.33
C LEU A 139 -26.70 5.45 3.81
N LEU A 140 -27.67 5.66 4.69
CA LEU A 140 -27.59 5.32 6.11
C LEU A 140 -28.59 4.22 6.41
N ILE A 141 -28.16 3.18 7.14
CA ILE A 141 -28.98 2.00 7.43
C ILE A 141 -28.93 1.72 8.92
N GLU A 142 -30.09 1.41 9.50
CA GLU A 142 -30.19 0.90 10.87
C GLU A 142 -29.74 -0.57 10.89
N ARG A 143 -28.63 -0.87 11.57
CA ARG A 143 -28.04 -2.22 11.68
C ARG A 143 -28.62 -3.01 12.84
N SER A 144 -29.01 -2.32 13.91
CA SER A 144 -29.72 -2.86 15.07
C SER A 144 -30.44 -1.70 15.77
N TYR A 145 -31.28 -1.98 16.77
CA TYR A 145 -32.10 -0.96 17.43
C TYR A 145 -31.28 0.28 17.84
N LYS A 146 -31.57 1.43 17.22
CA LYS A 146 -30.88 2.72 17.44
C LYS A 146 -29.38 2.73 17.09
N VAL A 147 -28.90 1.79 16.28
CA VAL A 147 -27.52 1.73 15.80
C VAL A 147 -27.51 1.81 14.29
N TRP A 148 -26.76 2.78 13.76
CA TRP A 148 -26.75 3.15 12.36
C TRP A 148 -25.37 2.96 11.74
N SER A 149 -25.28 2.84 10.43
CA SER A 149 -24.03 2.91 9.67
C SER A 149 -24.29 3.50 8.29
N PHE A 150 -23.23 3.92 7.59
CA PHE A 150 -23.32 4.02 6.13
C PHE A 150 -23.64 2.63 5.54
N SER A 151 -24.31 2.60 4.38
CA SER A 151 -24.57 1.34 3.67
C SER A 151 -23.30 0.57 3.38
N HIS A 152 -22.29 1.31 2.93
CA HIS A 152 -20.95 0.81 2.68
C HIS A 152 -19.91 1.78 3.26
N LEU A 153 -18.85 1.22 3.84
CA LEU A 153 -17.74 1.99 4.40
C LEU A 153 -17.06 2.85 3.32
N THR A 154 -17.02 2.38 2.08
CA THR A 154 -16.42 3.10 0.95
C THR A 154 -17.07 4.46 0.68
N PHE A 155 -18.39 4.59 0.86
CA PHE A 155 -19.07 5.88 0.75
C PHE A 155 -18.67 6.81 1.89
N GLN A 156 -18.56 6.30 3.11
CA GLN A 156 -18.08 7.08 4.24
C GLN A 156 -16.65 7.57 4.00
N GLU A 157 -15.74 6.71 3.56
CA GLU A 157 -14.35 7.06 3.26
C GLU A 157 -14.24 8.08 2.11
N TYR A 158 -15.07 7.95 1.08
CA TYR A 158 -15.14 8.91 -0.02
C TYR A 158 -15.65 10.28 0.45
N LEU A 159 -16.70 10.31 1.27
CA LEU A 159 -17.25 11.54 1.84
C LEU A 159 -16.23 12.23 2.76
N VAL A 160 -15.46 11.47 3.54
CA VAL A 160 -14.33 12.00 4.32
C VAL A 160 -13.26 12.61 3.41
N ALA A 161 -12.85 11.89 2.34
CA ALA A 161 -11.88 12.41 1.39
C ALA A 161 -12.37 13.70 0.69
N LYS A 162 -13.65 13.75 0.32
CA LYS A 162 -14.28 14.93 -0.28
C LYS A 162 -14.26 16.12 0.67
N TRP A 163 -14.65 15.93 1.93
CA TRP A 163 -14.58 16.98 2.94
C TRP A 163 -13.16 17.53 3.14
N LEU A 164 -12.16 16.65 3.21
CA LEU A 164 -10.76 17.03 3.39
C LEU A 164 -10.21 17.80 2.18
N MET A 165 -10.68 17.49 0.97
CA MET A 165 -10.36 18.27 -0.22
C MET A 165 -10.96 19.68 -0.13
N GLU A 166 -12.26 19.79 0.16
CA GLU A 166 -12.99 21.07 0.18
C GLU A 166 -12.49 22.01 1.29
N ASN A 167 -12.13 21.47 2.46
CA ASN A 167 -11.68 22.25 3.61
C ASN A 167 -10.15 22.39 3.72
N GLN A 168 -9.39 21.77 2.81
CA GLN A 168 -7.91 21.78 2.77
C GLN A 168 -7.22 21.34 4.09
N GLN A 169 -7.86 20.47 4.87
CA GLN A 169 -7.39 20.03 6.18
C GLN A 169 -6.38 18.87 6.10
N TRP A 170 -5.36 18.98 5.25
CA TRP A 170 -4.45 17.85 4.97
C TRP A 170 -3.44 17.63 6.09
N GLN A 171 -3.11 18.66 6.87
CA GLN A 171 -2.09 18.55 7.92
C GLN A 171 -2.48 17.55 9.00
N GLY A 172 -3.76 17.51 9.40
CA GLY A 172 -4.27 16.55 10.38
C GLY A 172 -4.21 15.11 9.85
N LEU A 173 -4.62 14.91 8.59
CA LEU A 173 -4.57 13.59 7.93
C LEU A 173 -3.15 13.00 7.91
N ILE A 174 -2.12 13.84 7.86
CA ILE A 174 -0.72 13.40 7.70
C ILE A 174 -0.18 12.78 8.99
N ASP A 175 -0.70 13.19 10.14
CA ASP A 175 -0.34 12.57 11.41
C ASP A 175 -0.87 11.12 11.50
N ASP A 176 -1.96 10.83 10.79
CA ASP A 176 -2.56 9.51 10.61
C ASP A 176 -1.85 8.62 9.58
N ILE A 177 -0.70 9.03 9.01
CA ILE A 177 0.11 8.12 8.18
C ILE A 177 0.48 6.88 9.00
N GLY A 178 0.10 5.70 8.49
CA GLY A 178 0.30 4.41 9.15
C GLY A 178 -0.92 3.94 9.95
N ASN A 179 -1.96 4.76 10.07
CA ASN A 179 -3.26 4.35 10.57
C ASN A 179 -4.04 3.65 9.43
N GLN A 180 -4.34 2.36 9.62
CA GLN A 180 -4.99 1.54 8.59
C GLN A 180 -6.37 2.10 8.20
N LYS A 181 -7.07 2.71 9.16
CA LYS A 181 -8.38 3.34 8.96
C LYS A 181 -8.35 4.43 7.87
N PHE A 182 -7.31 5.26 7.85
CA PHE A 182 -7.20 6.35 6.89
C PHE A 182 -6.61 5.94 5.54
N HIS A 183 -6.15 4.69 5.39
CA HIS A 183 -5.46 4.24 4.19
C HIS A 183 -6.28 4.51 2.91
N GLN A 184 -7.55 4.13 2.90
CA GLN A 184 -8.41 4.32 1.74
C GLN A 184 -8.76 5.80 1.52
N VAL A 185 -8.89 6.59 2.59
CA VAL A 185 -9.10 8.04 2.52
C VAL A 185 -7.94 8.74 1.81
N PHE A 186 -6.69 8.36 2.10
CA PHE A 186 -5.51 8.88 1.40
C PHE A 186 -5.54 8.60 -0.12
N LEU A 187 -5.93 7.38 -0.51
CA LEU A 187 -6.02 7.00 -1.93
C LEU A 187 -7.15 7.73 -2.64
N LEU A 188 -8.30 7.86 -1.98
CA LEU A 188 -9.46 8.58 -2.51
C LEU A 188 -9.13 10.06 -2.66
N LEU A 189 -8.59 10.70 -1.64
CA LEU A 189 -8.17 12.10 -1.69
C LEU A 189 -7.19 12.33 -2.84
N ALA A 190 -6.12 11.53 -2.94
CA ALA A 190 -5.15 11.62 -4.03
C ALA A 190 -5.77 11.48 -5.44
N SER A 191 -6.88 10.75 -5.56
CA SER A 191 -7.56 10.54 -6.84
C SER A 191 -8.55 11.65 -7.23
N ILE A 192 -9.01 12.44 -6.25
CA ILE A 192 -9.98 13.54 -6.41
C ILE A 192 -9.26 14.89 -6.59
N LEU A 193 -8.11 15.08 -5.93
CA LEU A 193 -7.36 16.35 -5.96
C LEU A 193 -7.02 16.82 -7.38
N SER A 194 -7.01 18.14 -7.56
CA SER A 194 -6.49 18.78 -8.77
C SER A 194 -4.98 18.52 -8.94
N ALA A 195 -4.42 18.83 -10.12
CA ALA A 195 -2.99 18.62 -10.36
C ALA A 195 -2.09 19.43 -9.40
N SER A 196 -2.43 20.71 -9.15
CA SER A 196 -1.70 21.58 -8.23
C SER A 196 -1.81 21.12 -6.78
N ASP A 197 -3.03 20.72 -6.37
CA ASP A 197 -3.29 20.26 -5.00
C ASP A 197 -2.60 18.92 -4.72
N SER A 198 -2.60 18.02 -5.70
CA SER A 198 -1.90 16.74 -5.64
C SER A 198 -0.39 16.93 -5.43
N GLU A 199 0.23 17.84 -6.20
CA GLU A 199 1.65 18.14 -6.04
C GLU A 199 1.98 18.63 -4.62
N PHE A 200 1.18 19.55 -4.09
CA PHE A 200 1.36 20.05 -2.72
C PHE A 200 1.17 18.92 -1.70
N PHE A 201 0.10 18.13 -1.83
CA PHE A 201 -0.22 17.02 -0.94
C PHE A 201 0.91 15.98 -0.89
N PHE A 202 1.43 15.56 -2.04
CA PHE A 202 2.52 14.58 -2.11
C PHE A 202 3.83 15.12 -1.54
N LYS A 203 4.15 16.40 -1.80
CA LYS A 203 5.32 17.06 -1.18
C LYS A 203 5.16 17.15 0.34
N LEU A 204 3.95 17.37 0.84
CA LEU A 204 3.66 17.43 2.26
C LEU A 204 3.86 16.05 2.92
N ILE A 205 3.34 14.97 2.34
CA ILE A 205 3.62 13.58 2.79
C ILE A 205 5.13 13.32 2.78
N GLN A 206 5.81 13.61 1.67
CA GLN A 206 7.25 13.37 1.53
C GLN A 206 8.07 14.13 2.59
N ASN A 207 7.73 15.38 2.87
CA ASN A 207 8.39 16.20 3.89
C ASN A 207 8.18 15.63 5.29
N TYR A 208 6.97 15.18 5.62
CA TYR A 208 6.67 14.50 6.88
C TYR A 208 7.53 13.25 7.05
N LEU A 209 7.54 12.37 6.05
CA LEU A 209 8.33 11.12 6.07
C LEU A 209 9.83 11.40 6.21
N ASN A 210 10.35 12.37 5.47
CA ASN A 210 11.75 12.77 5.58
C ASN A 210 12.11 13.31 6.97
N LYS A 211 11.19 14.05 7.61
CA LYS A 211 11.37 14.55 8.99
C LYS A 211 11.47 13.40 10.00
N LEU A 212 10.73 12.30 9.82
CA LEU A 212 10.78 11.12 10.71
C LEU A 212 12.20 10.55 10.84
N VAL A 213 12.95 10.53 9.74
CA VAL A 213 14.27 9.87 9.67
C VAL A 213 15.45 10.85 9.76
N ARG A 214 15.23 12.16 9.57
CA ARG A 214 16.29 13.18 9.44
C ARG A 214 17.31 13.17 10.58
N ASN A 215 16.84 13.15 11.82
CA ASN A 215 17.72 13.28 12.98
C ASN A 215 18.32 11.94 13.45
N ASN A 216 17.98 10.82 12.80
CA ASN A 216 18.40 9.50 13.22
C ASN A 216 19.63 9.02 12.43
N LYS A 217 20.83 9.28 12.97
CA LYS A 217 22.11 8.93 12.32
C LYS A 217 22.22 7.46 11.89
N ARG A 218 21.69 6.53 12.68
CA ARG A 218 21.71 5.09 12.33
C ARG A 218 20.82 4.78 11.13
N ILE A 219 19.60 5.33 11.10
CA ILE A 219 18.71 5.19 9.94
C ILE A 219 19.31 5.88 8.72
N GLN A 220 19.92 7.06 8.85
CA GLN A 220 20.60 7.72 7.74
C GLN A 220 21.77 6.89 7.18
N GLY A 221 22.57 6.27 8.05
CA GLY A 221 23.62 5.32 7.65
C GLY A 221 23.05 4.11 6.89
N PHE A 222 21.95 3.55 7.38
CA PHE A 222 21.25 2.46 6.71
C PHE A 222 20.68 2.85 5.33
N LEU A 223 20.06 4.02 5.21
CA LEU A 223 19.57 4.53 3.91
C LEU A 223 20.73 4.82 2.95
N THR A 224 21.88 5.24 3.47
CA THR A 224 23.11 5.41 2.67
C THR A 224 23.62 4.08 2.14
N TRP A 225 23.65 3.05 2.99
CA TRP A 225 23.96 1.69 2.58
C TRP A 225 22.99 1.20 1.49
N ALA A 226 21.67 1.33 1.70
CA ALA A 226 20.67 0.89 0.72
C ALA A 226 20.81 1.62 -0.62
N LYS A 227 21.13 2.92 -0.60
CA LYS A 227 21.45 3.72 -1.79
C LYS A 227 22.69 3.18 -2.51
N ASN A 228 23.79 2.93 -1.79
CA ASN A 228 25.02 2.44 -2.38
C ASN A 228 24.85 1.02 -2.95
N LYS A 229 24.12 0.16 -2.23
CA LYS A 229 23.76 -1.18 -2.69
C LYS A 229 22.92 -1.13 -3.96
N ALA A 230 21.92 -0.26 -4.02
CA ALA A 230 21.14 -0.07 -5.24
C ALA A 230 22.00 0.45 -6.41
N ASP A 231 22.97 1.33 -6.16
CA ASP A 231 23.89 1.83 -7.17
C ASP A 231 24.85 0.75 -7.69
N SER A 232 25.26 -0.21 -6.84
CA SER A 232 26.18 -1.28 -7.22
C SER A 232 25.57 -2.33 -8.15
N ILE A 233 24.24 -2.53 -8.11
CA ILE A 233 23.54 -3.44 -9.02
C ILE A 233 23.58 -2.86 -10.43
N LYS A 234 24.29 -3.53 -11.36
CA LYS A 234 24.50 -3.01 -12.72
C LYS A 234 23.33 -3.28 -13.67
N ASP A 235 22.42 -4.16 -13.27
CA ASP A 235 21.25 -4.52 -14.06
C ASP A 235 20.27 -3.33 -14.17
N ASN A 236 19.92 -2.96 -15.41
CA ASN A 236 19.01 -1.86 -15.73
C ASN A 236 17.55 -2.32 -15.88
N ARG A 237 17.23 -3.61 -15.66
CA ARG A 237 15.86 -4.13 -15.69
C ARG A 237 14.96 -3.54 -14.60
N TYR A 238 15.56 -3.06 -13.51
CA TYR A 238 14.84 -2.52 -12.37
C TYR A 238 15.13 -1.05 -12.13
N LYS A 239 14.10 -0.30 -11.74
CA LYS A 239 14.27 1.06 -11.21
C LYS A 239 15.14 1.03 -9.96
N LYS A 240 16.10 1.96 -9.85
CA LYS A 240 16.95 2.11 -8.66
C LYS A 240 16.15 2.35 -7.36
N SER A 241 15.01 3.02 -7.45
CA SER A 241 14.09 3.22 -6.32
C SER A 241 13.45 1.90 -5.84
N ALA A 242 13.06 1.02 -6.76
CA ALA A 242 12.57 -0.31 -6.43
C ALA A 242 13.66 -1.17 -5.78
N ILE A 243 14.90 -1.12 -6.29
CA ILE A 243 16.03 -1.83 -5.68
C ILE A 243 16.27 -1.34 -4.24
N ARG A 244 16.26 -0.03 -3.99
CA ARG A 244 16.36 0.51 -2.62
C ARG A 244 15.22 0.01 -1.73
N ALA A 245 13.98 0.03 -2.24
CA ALA A 245 12.82 -0.45 -1.52
C ALA A 245 12.90 -1.94 -1.18
N PHE A 246 13.45 -2.74 -2.11
CA PHE A 246 13.70 -4.15 -1.90
C PHE A 246 14.70 -4.34 -0.76
N TYR A 247 15.90 -3.76 -0.84
CA TYR A 247 16.92 -3.96 0.21
C TYR A 247 16.55 -3.36 1.57
N VAL A 248 15.80 -2.25 1.60
CA VAL A 248 15.29 -1.67 2.86
C VAL A 248 14.29 -2.61 3.51
N TYR A 249 13.40 -3.23 2.74
CA TYR A 249 12.47 -4.25 3.23
C TYR A 249 13.22 -5.51 3.67
N PHE A 250 14.12 -5.99 2.80
CA PHE A 250 14.91 -7.19 2.97
C PHE A 250 15.79 -7.17 4.21
N ALA A 251 16.50 -6.07 4.47
CA ALA A 251 17.39 -5.95 5.62
C ALA A 251 16.67 -5.66 6.96
N GLN A 252 15.37 -5.32 6.94
CA GLN A 252 14.57 -5.21 8.17
C GLN A 252 14.12 -6.58 8.69
N ILE A 253 14.19 -7.61 7.86
CA ILE A 253 13.73 -8.94 8.16
C ILE A 253 14.80 -9.62 9.03
N ASN A 254 14.38 -10.07 10.21
CA ASN A 254 15.13 -11.10 10.93
C ASN A 254 15.07 -12.32 10.00
N LEU A 255 16.21 -12.95 9.67
CA LEU A 255 16.37 -14.04 8.69
C LEU A 255 15.57 -15.31 9.08
N SER A 256 14.29 -15.18 9.33
CA SER A 256 13.32 -16.18 9.73
C SER A 256 12.08 -15.83 8.90
N CYS A 257 11.69 -16.70 7.97
CA CYS A 257 10.55 -16.54 7.06
C CYS A 257 10.79 -15.72 5.78
N ILE A 258 11.98 -15.74 5.17
CA ILE A 258 12.25 -15.05 3.89
C ILE A 258 11.32 -15.58 2.78
N GLN A 259 11.00 -16.87 2.82
CA GLN A 259 10.12 -17.53 1.84
C GLN A 259 8.71 -16.94 1.82
N GLU A 260 8.12 -16.65 2.99
CA GLU A 260 6.80 -16.02 3.08
C GLU A 260 6.80 -14.58 2.57
N LEU A 261 7.97 -13.93 2.58
CA LEU A 261 8.14 -12.52 2.25
C LEU A 261 8.46 -12.32 0.76
N LEU A 262 9.11 -13.30 0.12
CA LEU A 262 9.30 -13.39 -1.33
C LEU A 262 8.13 -14.10 -2.03
N HIS A 263 6.91 -13.74 -1.64
CA HIS A 263 5.69 -14.23 -2.28
C HIS A 263 5.16 -13.20 -3.30
N PRO A 264 4.74 -13.61 -4.51
CA PRO A 264 4.28 -12.68 -5.55
C PRO A 264 3.00 -11.91 -5.21
N GLU A 265 2.26 -12.35 -4.20
CA GLU A 265 1.06 -11.67 -3.70
C GLU A 265 1.33 -10.73 -2.52
N LYS A 266 2.54 -10.76 -1.93
CA LYS A 266 2.88 -9.82 -0.87
C LYS A 266 2.99 -8.42 -1.45
N LYS A 267 2.32 -7.49 -0.79
CA LYS A 267 2.34 -6.08 -1.16
C LYS A 267 3.53 -5.44 -0.48
N ASN A 268 4.46 -4.94 -1.28
CA ASN A 268 5.59 -4.16 -0.80
C ASN A 268 5.94 -3.07 -1.80
N LEU A 269 6.73 -2.11 -1.32
CA LEU A 269 7.06 -0.91 -2.08
C LEU A 269 7.86 -1.21 -3.36
N ALA A 270 8.72 -2.23 -3.34
CA ALA A 270 9.52 -2.58 -4.52
C ALA A 270 8.63 -3.07 -5.68
N TYR A 271 7.67 -3.93 -5.38
CA TYR A 271 6.76 -4.52 -6.37
C TYR A 271 5.80 -3.50 -6.95
N THR A 272 5.43 -2.51 -6.13
CA THR A 272 4.59 -1.39 -6.57
C THR A 272 5.36 -0.47 -7.50
N ILE A 273 6.58 -0.06 -7.14
CA ILE A 273 7.39 0.86 -7.97
C ILE A 273 7.75 0.23 -9.33
N ASP A 274 8.01 -1.08 -9.35
CA ASP A 274 8.47 -1.80 -10.54
C ASP A 274 7.90 -3.22 -10.62
N SER A 275 7.07 -3.46 -11.64
CA SER A 275 6.41 -4.74 -11.86
C SER A 275 7.38 -5.85 -12.30
N ASN A 276 8.57 -5.52 -12.81
CA ASN A 276 9.58 -6.53 -13.15
C ASN A 276 10.05 -7.27 -11.90
N PHE A 277 10.21 -6.57 -10.77
CA PHE A 277 10.54 -7.22 -9.49
C PHE A 277 9.48 -8.26 -9.11
N ARG A 278 8.20 -7.88 -9.18
CA ARG A 278 7.09 -8.79 -8.85
C ARG A 278 7.04 -10.00 -9.78
N ARG A 279 7.26 -9.77 -11.08
CA ARG A 279 7.28 -10.84 -12.09
C ARG A 279 8.39 -11.84 -11.81
N ASP A 280 9.59 -11.36 -11.52
CA ASP A 280 10.74 -12.21 -11.29
C ASP A 280 10.59 -13.01 -9.97
N VAL A 281 10.01 -12.40 -8.93
CA VAL A 281 9.60 -13.14 -7.72
C VAL A 281 8.60 -14.24 -8.05
N ALA A 282 7.59 -13.95 -8.87
CA ALA A 282 6.55 -14.92 -9.23
C ALA A 282 7.09 -16.13 -9.99
N ILE A 283 8.05 -15.92 -10.90
CA ILE A 283 8.72 -16.99 -11.63
C ILE A 283 9.51 -17.86 -10.65
N SER A 284 10.37 -17.21 -9.85
CA SER A 284 11.23 -17.89 -8.87
C SER A 284 10.41 -18.72 -7.86
N TYR A 285 9.28 -18.16 -7.39
CA TYR A 285 8.37 -18.83 -6.45
C TYR A 285 7.63 -20.03 -7.08
N LYS A 286 7.19 -19.92 -8.34
CA LYS A 286 6.50 -21.01 -9.03
C LYS A 286 7.40 -22.23 -9.22
N GLU A 287 8.68 -22.02 -9.51
CA GLU A 287 9.64 -23.11 -9.70
C GLU A 287 10.04 -23.74 -8.37
N TYR A 288 10.19 -22.93 -7.32
CA TYR A 288 10.39 -23.41 -5.94
C TYR A 288 9.34 -24.45 -5.53
N THR A 289 8.06 -24.20 -5.79
CA THR A 289 6.98 -25.13 -5.41
C THR A 289 6.97 -26.47 -6.15
N LYS A 290 7.63 -26.57 -7.32
CA LYS A 290 7.62 -27.78 -8.15
C LYS A 290 8.70 -28.77 -7.75
N ASP A 291 9.92 -28.29 -7.62
CA ASP A 291 11.10 -29.14 -7.44
C ASP A 291 11.81 -28.90 -6.10
N GLY A 292 11.33 -27.96 -5.28
CA GLY A 292 12.00 -27.52 -4.06
C GLY A 292 13.40 -26.98 -4.36
N GLN A 293 13.64 -26.44 -5.55
CA GLN A 293 14.84 -25.67 -5.91
C GLN A 293 14.38 -24.26 -6.23
N PHE A 294 15.03 -23.27 -5.63
CA PHE A 294 14.76 -21.89 -5.99
C PHE A 294 15.55 -21.56 -7.26
N LEU A 295 14.88 -21.49 -8.41
CA LEU A 295 15.48 -20.88 -9.59
C LEU A 295 15.39 -19.37 -9.44
N PHE A 296 16.52 -18.69 -9.54
CA PHE A 296 16.55 -17.23 -9.39
C PHE A 296 16.33 -16.57 -10.75
N SER A 297 15.15 -15.99 -10.98
CA SER A 297 14.92 -15.19 -12.20
C SER A 297 15.29 -13.70 -12.03
N PHE A 298 15.82 -13.33 -10.86
CA PHE A 298 16.35 -12.00 -10.57
C PHE A 298 17.58 -11.65 -11.42
N SER A 299 18.11 -10.43 -11.27
CA SER A 299 19.49 -10.16 -11.72
C SER A 299 20.47 -11.01 -10.95
N ASN A 300 21.58 -11.38 -11.58
CA ASN A 300 22.59 -12.23 -10.96
C ASN A 300 23.02 -11.69 -9.58
N ASP A 301 23.22 -10.37 -9.47
CA ASP A 301 23.57 -9.72 -8.19
C ASP A 301 22.48 -9.90 -7.11
N ILE A 302 21.21 -9.70 -7.45
CA ILE A 302 20.08 -9.84 -6.51
C ILE A 302 19.82 -11.32 -6.19
N ALA A 303 19.96 -12.19 -7.19
CA ALA A 303 19.84 -13.63 -7.06
C ALA A 303 20.83 -14.17 -6.03
N ILE A 304 22.10 -13.77 -6.13
CA ILE A 304 23.15 -14.11 -5.17
C ILE A 304 22.71 -13.68 -3.76
N ASP A 305 22.30 -12.43 -3.59
CA ASP A 305 21.91 -11.89 -2.28
C ASP A 305 20.72 -12.62 -1.64
N VAL A 306 19.69 -12.91 -2.45
CA VAL A 306 18.52 -13.67 -2.01
C VAL A 306 18.91 -15.10 -1.64
N ALA A 307 19.71 -15.76 -2.48
CA ALA A 307 20.17 -17.12 -2.26
C ALA A 307 20.95 -17.24 -0.95
N PHE A 308 21.88 -16.31 -0.71
CA PHE A 308 22.64 -16.26 0.52
C PHE A 308 21.76 -16.06 1.75
N SER A 309 20.77 -15.17 1.66
CA SER A 309 19.92 -14.91 2.81
C SER A 309 19.02 -16.09 3.14
N LEU A 310 18.53 -16.82 2.12
CA LEU A 310 17.80 -18.09 2.31
C LEU A 310 18.64 -19.14 3.07
N LEU A 311 19.97 -19.15 2.94
CA LEU A 311 20.80 -20.07 3.74
C LEU A 311 20.74 -19.83 5.25
N PHE A 312 20.36 -18.61 5.64
CA PHE A 312 20.25 -18.22 7.05
C PHE A 312 18.81 -18.21 7.54
N ASP A 313 17.84 -18.70 6.75
CA ASP A 313 16.46 -18.84 7.20
C ASP A 313 16.37 -19.92 8.29
N ASP A 314 15.97 -19.53 9.50
CA ASP A 314 15.85 -20.46 10.64
C ASP A 314 14.83 -21.60 10.37
N ASP A 315 13.88 -21.39 9.44
CA ASP A 315 12.86 -22.37 9.07
C ASP A 315 13.33 -23.39 8.02
N ILE A 316 14.53 -23.18 7.45
CA ILE A 316 15.06 -24.05 6.40
C ILE A 316 15.70 -25.31 6.99
N ALA A 317 15.20 -26.48 6.57
CA ALA A 317 15.82 -27.76 6.88
C ALA A 317 17.22 -27.86 6.24
N LEU A 318 18.19 -28.44 6.94
CA LEU A 318 19.58 -28.51 6.46
C LEU A 318 19.77 -29.13 5.06
N PRO A 319 19.06 -30.20 4.65
CA PRO A 319 19.13 -30.71 3.28
C PRO A 319 18.73 -29.67 2.23
N PHE A 320 17.81 -28.76 2.57
CA PHE A 320 17.40 -27.67 1.71
C PHE A 320 18.49 -26.60 1.60
N ALA A 321 19.15 -26.23 2.70
CA ALA A 321 20.29 -25.30 2.65
C ALA A 321 21.42 -25.82 1.74
N ILE A 322 21.70 -27.14 1.76
CA ILE A 322 22.70 -27.75 0.86
C ILE A 322 22.30 -27.62 -0.61
N LYS A 323 21.02 -27.86 -0.92
CA LYS A 323 20.49 -27.72 -2.27
C LYS A 323 20.56 -26.27 -2.75
N GLN A 324 20.22 -25.32 -1.88
CA GLN A 324 20.34 -23.89 -2.17
C GLN A 324 21.80 -23.47 -2.40
N MET A 325 22.75 -24.04 -1.65
CA MET A 325 24.18 -23.79 -1.91
C MET A 325 24.59 -24.24 -3.31
N GLN A 326 24.09 -25.38 -3.81
CA GLN A 326 24.38 -25.82 -5.18
C GLN A 326 23.87 -24.81 -6.22
N SER A 327 22.64 -24.30 -6.04
CA SER A 327 22.07 -23.26 -6.90
C SER A 327 22.89 -21.97 -6.88
N ILE A 328 23.58 -21.63 -5.78
CA ILE A 328 24.50 -20.47 -5.75
C ILE A 328 25.68 -20.64 -6.72
N PHE A 329 26.19 -21.86 -6.95
CA PHE A 329 27.30 -22.08 -7.90
C PHE A 329 26.89 -22.01 -9.36
N GLU A 330 25.59 -22.14 -9.63
CA GLU A 330 25.03 -21.97 -10.96
C GLU A 330 24.97 -20.47 -11.35
N LEU A 331 25.06 -19.57 -10.36
CA LEU A 331 25.14 -18.12 -10.57
C LEU A 331 26.55 -17.67 -11.00
N GLU A 332 26.60 -16.52 -11.66
CA GLU A 332 27.85 -15.92 -12.14
C GLU A 332 28.58 -15.24 -10.98
N LEU A 333 29.41 -16.00 -10.27
CA LEU A 333 30.23 -15.50 -9.17
C LEU A 333 31.59 -14.98 -9.63
N ALA A 334 32.10 -13.94 -8.98
CA ALA A 334 33.48 -13.51 -9.16
C ALA A 334 34.44 -14.69 -8.83
N PRO A 335 35.56 -14.88 -9.58
CA PRO A 335 36.42 -16.05 -9.41
C PRO A 335 36.91 -16.27 -7.97
N GLN A 336 37.32 -15.19 -7.30
CA GLN A 336 37.79 -15.24 -5.91
C GLN A 336 36.68 -15.66 -4.95
N PHE A 337 35.47 -15.12 -5.14
CA PHE A 337 34.32 -15.45 -4.33
C PHE A 337 33.91 -16.92 -4.53
N LYS A 338 33.94 -17.40 -5.77
CA LYS A 338 33.66 -18.81 -6.09
C LYS A 338 34.63 -19.77 -5.39
N LEU A 339 35.93 -19.46 -5.38
CA LEU A 339 36.94 -20.26 -4.66
C LEU A 339 36.70 -20.26 -3.15
N GLU A 340 36.37 -19.11 -2.57
CA GLU A 340 36.05 -18.99 -1.15
C GLU A 340 34.85 -19.86 -0.76
N LEU A 341 33.77 -19.84 -1.55
CA LEU A 341 32.59 -20.68 -1.31
C LEU A 341 32.88 -22.17 -1.50
N GLN A 342 33.69 -22.56 -2.49
CA GLN A 342 34.11 -23.95 -2.66
C GLN A 342 34.87 -24.46 -1.44
N PHE A 343 35.76 -23.64 -0.87
CA PHE A 343 36.47 -23.98 0.36
C PHE A 343 35.51 -24.16 1.53
N LEU A 344 34.56 -23.23 1.72
CA LEU A 344 33.58 -23.32 2.81
C LEU A 344 32.67 -24.55 2.69
N ILE A 345 32.35 -24.98 1.47
CA ILE A 345 31.57 -26.22 1.25
C ILE A 345 32.39 -27.46 1.50
N HIS A 346 33.67 -27.47 1.13
CA HIS A 346 34.55 -28.60 1.44
C HIS A 346 34.73 -28.83 2.95
N LEU A 347 34.47 -27.79 3.77
CA LEU A 347 34.46 -27.94 5.23
C LEU A 347 33.21 -28.68 5.75
N LEU A 348 32.12 -28.79 4.99
CA LEU A 348 30.89 -29.45 5.45
C LEU A 348 31.13 -30.95 5.71
N PRO A 349 30.49 -31.52 6.73
CA PRO A 349 30.64 -32.93 7.03
C PRO A 349 29.93 -33.78 5.97
N ASN A 350 30.46 -35.00 5.74
CA ASN A 350 29.81 -35.96 4.84
C ASN A 350 28.43 -36.41 5.34
N LYS A 351 28.19 -36.41 6.66
CA LYS A 351 26.86 -36.60 7.24
C LYS A 351 26.47 -35.41 8.09
N ILE A 352 25.23 -34.96 7.89
CA ILE A 352 24.59 -33.83 8.57
C ILE A 352 24.68 -33.93 10.10
N ASN A 353 24.59 -35.13 10.68
CA ASN A 353 24.58 -35.35 12.13
C ASN A 353 26.00 -35.35 12.75
N ASP A 354 27.06 -35.22 11.95
CA ASP A 354 28.43 -35.29 12.46
C ASP A 354 28.87 -33.98 13.14
N TRP A 355 28.18 -32.86 12.89
CA TRP A 355 28.47 -31.58 13.53
C TRP A 355 27.59 -31.30 14.74
N ASN A 356 28.22 -30.84 15.82
CA ASN A 356 27.51 -30.26 16.95
C ASN A 356 27.11 -28.80 16.67
N GLN A 357 26.26 -28.24 17.54
CA GLN A 357 25.73 -26.87 17.41
C GLN A 357 26.83 -25.80 17.31
N LYS A 358 28.00 -26.00 17.94
CA LYS A 358 29.11 -25.05 17.92
C LYS A 358 29.83 -25.05 16.58
N GLU A 359 30.03 -26.22 15.98
CA GLU A 359 30.63 -26.37 14.65
C GLU A 359 29.72 -25.74 13.58
N TRP A 360 28.42 -26.01 13.67
CA TRP A 360 27.41 -25.40 12.80
C TRP A 360 27.45 -23.88 12.87
N LYS A 361 27.46 -23.32 14.10
CA LYS A 361 27.55 -21.88 14.33
C LYS A 361 28.84 -21.26 13.80
N ASN A 362 29.98 -21.96 13.93
CA ASN A 362 31.26 -21.47 13.43
C ASN A 362 31.28 -21.39 11.90
N TRP A 363 30.75 -22.41 11.22
CA TRP A 363 30.64 -22.40 9.77
C TRP A 363 29.68 -21.33 9.27
N LEU A 364 28.50 -21.19 9.89
CA LEU A 364 27.55 -20.11 9.56
C LEU A 364 28.19 -18.73 9.73
N ASN A 365 29.03 -18.52 10.75
CA ASN A 365 29.76 -17.27 10.92
C ASN A 365 30.76 -17.01 9.79
N LYS A 366 31.47 -18.04 9.31
CA LYS A 366 32.38 -17.92 8.16
C LYS A 366 31.61 -17.61 6.87
N MET A 367 30.49 -18.29 6.64
CA MET A 367 29.59 -18.01 5.52
C MET A 367 29.06 -16.59 5.57
N ARG A 368 28.63 -16.12 6.75
CA ARG A 368 28.15 -14.75 6.95
C ARG A 368 29.25 -13.73 6.69
N HIS A 369 30.48 -14.02 7.10
CA HIS A 369 31.62 -13.14 6.81
C HIS A 369 31.89 -13.02 5.30
N SER A 370 31.86 -14.15 4.59
CA SER A 370 31.98 -14.17 3.13
C SER A 370 30.87 -13.37 2.45
N MET A 371 29.63 -13.53 2.91
CA MET A 371 28.47 -12.79 2.44
C MET A 371 28.59 -11.28 2.68
N ILE A 372 29.04 -10.85 3.87
CA ILE A 372 29.24 -9.42 4.16
C ILE A 372 30.33 -8.84 3.24
N ASN A 373 31.45 -9.55 3.08
CA ASN A 373 32.59 -9.04 2.31
C ASN A 373 32.33 -8.95 0.80
N ASN A 374 31.65 -9.96 0.24
CA ASN A 374 31.47 -10.08 -1.21
C ASN A 374 30.14 -9.48 -1.69
N CYS A 375 29.10 -9.50 -0.84
CA CYS A 375 27.75 -9.08 -1.21
C CYS A 375 27.29 -7.81 -0.49
N ASP A 376 27.98 -7.35 0.57
CA ASP A 376 27.56 -6.21 1.40
C ASP A 376 26.11 -6.34 1.93
N ILE A 377 25.73 -7.55 2.33
CA ILE A 377 24.45 -7.87 2.97
C ILE A 377 24.66 -8.66 4.27
N GLY A 378 23.62 -8.71 5.11
CA GLY A 378 23.59 -9.46 6.38
C GLY A 378 24.46 -8.87 7.50
N GLN A 379 24.75 -7.57 7.43
CA GLN A 379 25.22 -6.81 8.58
C GLN A 379 24.14 -6.82 9.68
N GLU A 380 24.50 -7.17 10.92
CA GLU A 380 23.59 -7.10 12.06
C GLU A 380 23.36 -5.63 12.46
N ILE A 381 22.50 -4.92 11.74
CA ILE A 381 22.14 -3.55 12.10
C ILE A 381 21.23 -3.59 13.33
N LYS A 382 21.83 -3.38 14.51
CA LYS A 382 21.12 -3.36 15.80
C LYS A 382 20.32 -2.07 15.97
N PHE A 383 19.14 -2.04 15.38
CA PHE A 383 18.13 -1.02 15.64
C PHE A 383 17.49 -1.24 17.01
N THR A 384 17.34 -0.15 17.77
CA THR A 384 16.46 -0.13 18.95
C THR A 384 15.00 -0.32 18.53
N ASN A 385 14.14 -0.75 19.46
CA ASN A 385 12.70 -0.89 19.18
C ASN A 385 12.06 0.41 18.68
N SER A 386 12.50 1.57 19.20
CA SER A 386 12.07 2.89 18.71
C SER A 386 12.51 3.13 17.26
N GLN A 387 13.76 2.81 16.91
CA GLN A 387 14.26 2.91 15.53
C GLN A 387 13.50 1.99 14.56
N LYS A 388 13.20 0.75 14.96
CA LYS A 388 12.39 -0.17 14.16
C LYS A 388 11.00 0.40 13.87
N LYS A 389 10.32 0.95 14.89
CA LYS A 389 9.02 1.62 14.71
C LYS A 389 9.09 2.79 13.74
N ILE A 390 10.12 3.64 13.85
CA ILE A 390 10.32 4.78 12.94
C ILE A 390 10.55 4.30 11.51
N LEU A 391 11.40 3.27 11.33
CA LEU A 391 11.72 2.73 10.02
C LEU A 391 10.51 2.05 9.36
N ASN A 392 9.72 1.28 10.11
CA ASN A 392 8.46 0.70 9.63
C ASN A 392 7.46 1.79 9.22
N LYS A 393 7.29 2.83 10.05
CA LYS A 393 6.41 3.97 9.73
C LYS A 393 6.90 4.69 8.47
N TYR A 394 8.21 4.89 8.34
CA TYR A 394 8.81 5.51 7.16
C TYR A 394 8.61 4.66 5.89
N TYR A 395 8.86 3.36 5.95
CA TYR A 395 8.69 2.45 4.81
C TYR A 395 7.22 2.37 4.37
N ASN A 396 6.31 2.09 5.31
CA ASN A 396 4.87 1.99 5.02
C ASN A 396 4.28 3.33 4.56
N GLY A 397 4.77 4.46 5.08
CA GLY A 397 4.37 5.77 4.62
C GLY A 397 4.83 6.07 3.19
N ASN A 398 6.06 5.66 2.81
CA ASN A 398 6.50 5.74 1.41
C ASN A 398 5.70 4.79 0.51
N PHE A 399 5.28 3.63 1.02
CA PHE A 399 4.39 2.72 0.32
C PHE A 399 3.02 3.35 0.03
N LEU A 400 2.41 3.98 1.04
CA LEU A 400 1.19 4.76 0.88
C LEU A 400 1.37 5.88 -0.14
N LEU A 401 2.46 6.65 -0.06
CA LEU A 401 2.76 7.74 -1.00
C LEU A 401 2.79 7.27 -2.46
N VAL A 402 3.43 6.14 -2.74
CA VAL A 402 3.47 5.58 -4.10
C VAL A 402 2.10 5.11 -4.56
N ASN A 403 1.31 4.48 -3.68
CA ASN A 403 -0.07 4.10 -4.03
C ASN A 403 -0.94 5.34 -4.32
N CYS A 404 -0.78 6.42 -3.55
CA CYS A 404 -1.44 7.69 -3.82
C CYS A 404 -1.03 8.29 -5.18
N LEU A 405 0.27 8.26 -5.51
CA LEU A 405 0.77 8.71 -6.81
C LEU A 405 0.10 7.95 -7.96
N TYR A 406 -0.03 6.62 -7.84
CA TYR A 406 -0.64 5.78 -8.88
C TYR A 406 -2.17 5.84 -8.92
N ALA A 407 -2.82 6.24 -7.82
CA ALA A 407 -4.25 6.51 -7.79
C ALA A 407 -4.61 7.86 -8.46
N SER A 408 -3.66 8.79 -8.56
CA SER A 408 -3.86 10.14 -9.12
C SER A 408 -3.76 10.18 -10.64
N SER A 409 -4.32 11.22 -11.27
CA SER A 409 -4.12 11.50 -12.71
C SER A 409 -3.06 12.58 -12.89
N TYR A 410 -1.81 12.17 -12.90
CA TYR A 410 -0.68 13.08 -12.71
C TYR A 410 0.29 13.12 -13.91
N SER A 411 1.15 14.17 -13.97
CA SER A 411 2.22 14.31 -14.95
C SER A 411 3.39 13.36 -14.67
N LEU A 412 4.02 12.80 -15.71
CA LEU A 412 5.06 11.78 -15.50
C LEU A 412 6.27 12.30 -14.68
N GLU A 413 6.53 13.60 -14.73
CA GLU A 413 7.74 14.23 -14.19
C GLU A 413 7.80 14.27 -12.67
N ILE A 414 6.78 14.75 -11.96
CA ILE A 414 6.86 14.83 -10.48
C ILE A 414 6.74 13.44 -9.86
N SER A 415 5.96 12.52 -10.46
CA SER A 415 5.97 11.11 -10.03
C SER A 415 7.38 10.54 -10.10
N GLN A 416 8.10 10.77 -11.20
CA GLN A 416 9.51 10.35 -11.32
C GLN A 416 10.41 11.05 -10.32
N GLN A 417 10.24 12.34 -10.07
CA GLN A 417 11.04 13.07 -9.06
C GLN A 417 10.84 12.49 -7.65
N ILE A 418 9.58 12.23 -7.25
CA ILE A 418 9.25 11.65 -5.96
C ILE A 418 9.78 10.22 -5.87
N GLU A 419 9.50 9.37 -6.86
CA GLU A 419 9.99 7.99 -6.94
C GLU A 419 11.52 7.94 -6.83
N ASN A 420 12.22 8.80 -7.56
CA ASN A 420 13.68 8.85 -7.57
C ASN A 420 14.26 9.30 -6.22
N ALA A 421 13.49 10.04 -5.41
CA ALA A 421 13.87 10.48 -4.07
C ALA A 421 13.53 9.47 -2.96
N LEU A 422 12.73 8.43 -3.25
CA LEU A 422 12.31 7.44 -2.25
C LEU A 422 13.51 6.74 -1.61
N LEU A 423 13.43 6.64 -0.28
CA LEU A 423 14.37 5.90 0.57
C LEU A 423 15.84 6.32 0.39
N LEU A 424 16.08 7.58 0.02
CA LEU A 424 17.42 8.16 -0.01
C LEU A 424 17.80 8.75 1.35
N PRO A 425 19.10 8.79 1.68
CA PRO A 425 19.57 9.58 2.81
C PRO A 425 19.25 11.07 2.56
N ILE A 426 18.91 11.80 3.62
CA ILE A 426 18.46 13.19 3.53
C ILE A 426 19.50 14.08 2.83
N ALA A 427 20.80 13.84 3.08
CA ALA A 427 21.89 14.57 2.43
C ALA A 427 21.85 14.45 0.89
N GLU A 428 21.49 13.28 0.36
CA GLU A 428 21.36 13.08 -1.09
C GLU A 428 20.11 13.76 -1.65
N ILE A 429 19.01 13.76 -0.91
CA ILE A 429 17.78 14.49 -1.28
C ILE A 429 18.06 16.00 -1.37
N GLU A 430 18.73 16.56 -0.37
CA GLU A 430 19.10 17.97 -0.34
C GLU A 430 20.07 18.35 -1.47
N LYS A 431 21.05 17.48 -1.76
CA LYS A 431 21.97 17.66 -2.89
C LYS A 431 21.23 17.74 -4.23
N ARG A 432 20.23 16.88 -4.44
CA ARG A 432 19.43 16.90 -5.68
C ARG A 432 18.57 18.16 -5.79
N LYS A 433 17.98 18.63 -4.69
CA LYS A 433 17.20 19.88 -4.65
C LYS A 433 18.04 21.10 -5.01
N ARG A 434 19.31 21.15 -4.63
CA ARG A 434 20.22 22.25 -5.01
C ARG A 434 20.50 22.25 -6.51
N LYS A 435 20.79 21.08 -7.07
CA LYS A 435 21.07 20.90 -8.51
C LYS A 435 19.88 21.16 -9.45
N SER A 436 18.65 21.17 -8.94
CA SER A 436 17.46 21.49 -9.74
C SER A 436 17.12 22.99 -9.73
N ILE A 437 17.79 23.78 -8.89
CA ILE A 437 17.60 25.23 -8.77
C ILE A 437 18.71 25.98 -9.55
N GLU A 438 19.86 25.32 -9.75
CA GLU A 438 20.92 25.69 -10.70
C GLU A 438 20.55 25.24 -12.12
#